data_AF-A0A1Q5RDD4-F1
#
_entry.id   AF-A0A1Q5RDD4-F1
#
_cell.length_a   1.000
_cell.length_b   1.000
_cell.length_c   1.000
_cell.angle_alpha   90.00
_cell.angle_beta   90.00
_cell.angle_gamma   90.00
#
_symmetry.space_group_name_H-M   'P 1'
#
loop_
_entity.id
_entity.type
_entity.pdbx_description
1 polymer ?
#
loop_
_entity_poly.entity_id
_entity_poly.type
_entity_poly.pdbx_seq_one_letter_code
_entity_poly.pdbx_strand_id
1 'polypeptide(L)'
;MLDRPPHRSTSPGATRAQLARARRKARYRQRQRDGKMTAQIEFDSQVVDLLVRTGWLPPREVHDRREISEAIERMLADAAAHR
;
A
#
# COMPACT_ATOMS: atom_id res chain seq x y z
N MET A 1 50.31 -16.63 24.45
CA MET A 1 48.86 -16.95 24.56
C MET A 1 48.09 -15.67 24.37
N LEU A 2 47.48 -15.46 23.21
CA LEU A 2 46.66 -14.28 22.92
C LEU A 2 45.21 -14.74 22.73
N ASP A 3 44.43 -14.68 23.81
CA ASP A 3 42.97 -14.80 23.73
C ASP A 3 42.40 -13.52 23.12
N ARG A 4 42.04 -13.59 21.84
CA ARG A 4 41.33 -12.51 21.15
C ARG A 4 39.83 -12.73 21.39
N PRO A 5 39.12 -11.82 22.09
CA PRO A 5 37.70 -12.01 22.34
C PRO A 5 36.91 -11.96 21.03
N PRO A 6 35.79 -12.70 20.92
CA PRO A 6 34.98 -12.71 19.73
C PRO A 6 34.33 -11.33 19.55
N HIS A 7 34.64 -10.70 18.42
CA HIS A 7 33.97 -9.50 17.96
C HIS A 7 32.47 -9.82 17.84
N ARG A 8 31.66 -9.39 18.81
CA ARG A 8 30.21 -9.30 18.63
C ARG A 8 29.97 -8.25 17.57
N SER A 9 29.86 -8.70 16.32
CA SER A 9 29.40 -7.91 15.20
C SER A 9 27.95 -7.50 15.46
N THR A 10 27.78 -6.33 16.08
CA THR A 10 26.56 -5.54 16.04
C THR A 10 26.28 -5.23 14.58
N SER A 11 25.37 -6.00 13.97
CA SER A 11 24.89 -5.73 12.62
C SER A 11 24.37 -4.28 12.57
N PRO A 12 24.88 -3.46 11.64
CA PRO A 12 24.54 -2.04 11.57
C PRO A 12 23.04 -1.88 11.37
N GLY A 13 22.45 -0.95 12.12
CA GLY A 13 21.02 -0.71 12.20
C GLY A 13 20.36 -0.76 10.83
N ALA A 14 19.33 -1.58 10.71
CA ALA A 14 18.60 -1.79 9.46
C ALA A 14 18.25 -0.44 8.82
N THR A 15 18.56 -0.30 7.54
CA THR A 15 18.32 0.95 6.81
C THR A 15 16.81 1.24 6.77
N ARG A 16 16.43 2.52 6.62
CA ARG A 16 15.02 2.94 6.51
C ARG A 16 14.26 2.13 5.45
N ALA A 17 14.91 1.79 4.33
CA ALA A 17 14.34 0.96 3.28
C ALA A 17 14.06 -0.49 3.73
N GLN A 18 14.98 -1.10 4.51
CA GLN A 18 14.80 -2.43 5.09
C GLN A 18 13.64 -2.44 6.10
N LEU A 19 13.55 -1.41 6.95
CA LEU A 19 12.44 -1.24 7.90
C LEU A 19 11.09 -1.07 7.17
N ALA A 20 11.04 -0.28 6.08
CA ALA A 20 9.86 -0.11 5.26
C ALA A 20 9.42 -1.42 4.58
N ARG A 21 10.38 -2.22 4.09
CA ARG A 21 10.10 -3.54 3.51
C ARG A 21 9.58 -4.53 4.57
N ALA A 22 10.16 -4.55 5.76
CA ALA A 22 9.70 -5.38 6.87
C ALA A 22 8.27 -4.99 7.29
N ARG A 23 7.98 -3.70 7.43
CA ARG A 23 6.62 -3.19 7.74
C ARG A 23 5.59 -3.56 6.67
N ARG A 24 5.95 -3.49 5.38
CA ARG A 24 5.08 -3.92 4.28
C ARG A 24 4.76 -5.42 4.37
N LYS A 25 5.79 -6.27 4.60
CA LYS A 25 5.60 -7.72 4.79
C LYS A 25 4.72 -8.03 6.00
N ALA A 26 4.91 -7.33 7.12
CA ALA A 26 4.10 -7.52 8.33
C ALA A 26 2.62 -7.20 8.07
N ARG A 27 2.33 -6.05 7.43
CA ARG A 27 0.96 -5.67 7.06
C ARG A 27 0.30 -6.67 6.12
N TYR A 28 1.02 -7.18 5.13
CA TYR A 28 0.50 -8.19 4.21
C TYR A 28 0.10 -9.48 4.94
N ARG A 29 0.95 -9.99 5.85
CA ARG A 29 0.62 -11.19 6.65
C ARG A 29 -0.56 -10.96 7.58
N GLN A 30 -0.66 -9.77 8.19
CA GLN A 30 -1.80 -9.44 9.03
C GLN A 30 -3.10 -9.44 8.22
N ARG A 31 -3.10 -8.83 7.03
CA ARG A 31 -4.27 -8.86 6.13
C ARG A 31 -4.66 -10.28 5.73
N GLN A 32 -3.71 -11.16 5.42
CA GLN A 32 -4.02 -12.56 5.16
C GLN A 32 -4.67 -13.27 6.35
N ARG A 33 -4.18 -13.03 7.58
CA ARG A 33 -4.80 -13.59 8.80
C ARG A 33 -6.23 -13.08 8.99
N ASP A 34 -6.47 -11.82 8.65
CA ASP A 34 -7.80 -11.19 8.74
C ASP A 34 -8.72 -11.60 7.58
N GLY A 35 -8.32 -12.55 6.72
CA GLY A 35 -9.08 -12.98 5.53
C GLY A 35 -9.18 -11.91 4.42
N LYS A 36 -8.41 -10.81 4.54
CA LYS A 36 -8.44 -9.69 3.59
C LYS A 36 -7.52 -9.99 2.41
N MET A 37 -8.11 -10.20 1.24
CA MET A 37 -7.35 -10.30 -0.01
C MET A 37 -6.91 -8.91 -0.49
N THR A 38 -5.72 -8.84 -1.06
CA THR A 38 -5.22 -7.62 -1.73
C THR A 38 -5.03 -7.96 -3.19
N ALA A 39 -5.77 -7.28 -4.06
CA ALA A 39 -5.60 -7.37 -5.51
C ALA A 39 -4.85 -6.13 -5.99
N GLN A 40 -3.89 -6.30 -6.90
CA GLN A 40 -3.37 -5.17 -7.66
C GLN A 40 -4.42 -4.81 -8.72
N ILE A 41 -4.88 -3.58 -8.69
CA ILE A 41 -5.80 -3.03 -9.69
C ILE A 41 -4.98 -2.11 -10.57
N GLU A 42 -4.90 -2.46 -11.85
CA GLU A 42 -4.44 -1.55 -12.89
C GLU A 42 -5.67 -0.83 -13.44
N PHE A 43 -5.54 0.47 -13.64
CA PHE A 43 -6.58 1.31 -14.22
C PHE A 43 -5.97 2.25 -15.23
N ASP A 44 -6.72 2.52 -16.29
CA ASP A 44 -6.32 3.40 -17.38
C ASP A 44 -7.01 4.77 -17.25
N SER A 45 -6.84 5.61 -18.28
CA SER A 45 -7.49 6.93 -18.33
C SER A 45 -9.01 6.84 -18.37
N GLN A 46 -9.60 5.76 -18.92
CA GLN A 46 -11.05 5.61 -19.00
C GLN A 46 -11.67 5.46 -17.60
N VAL A 47 -10.99 4.76 -16.71
CA VAL A 47 -11.39 4.65 -15.30
C VAL A 47 -11.32 6.01 -14.61
N VAL A 48 -10.25 6.79 -14.84
CA VAL A 48 -10.12 8.14 -14.28
C VAL A 48 -11.24 9.05 -14.78
N ASP A 49 -11.53 9.02 -16.08
CA ASP A 49 -12.63 9.77 -16.69
C ASP A 49 -13.99 9.39 -16.09
N LEU A 50 -14.21 8.09 -15.87
CA LEU A 50 -15.42 7.60 -15.20
C LEU A 50 -15.54 8.19 -13.79
N LEU A 51 -14.46 8.16 -13.00
CA LEU A 51 -14.47 8.69 -11.63
C LEU A 51 -14.78 10.19 -11.59
N VAL A 52 -14.30 10.95 -12.57
CA VAL A 52 -14.61 12.38 -12.69
C VAL A 52 -16.06 12.60 -13.06
N ARG A 53 -16.55 11.89 -14.09
CA ARG A 53 -17.93 12.02 -14.59
C ARG A 53 -18.98 11.61 -13.56
N THR A 54 -18.64 10.67 -12.70
CA THR A 54 -19.52 10.17 -11.63
C THR A 54 -19.36 10.92 -10.31
N GLY A 55 -18.43 11.90 -10.25
CA GLY A 55 -18.23 12.75 -9.08
C GLY A 55 -17.45 12.10 -7.94
N TRP A 56 -16.88 10.91 -8.14
CA TRP A 56 -16.01 10.24 -7.16
C TRP A 56 -14.64 10.91 -7.01
N LEU A 57 -14.16 11.57 -8.08
CA LEU A 57 -12.88 12.26 -8.16
C LEU A 57 -13.06 13.70 -8.69
N PRO A 58 -12.61 14.73 -7.97
CA PRO A 58 -12.59 16.10 -8.47
C PRO A 58 -11.67 16.26 -9.71
N PRO A 59 -12.06 17.04 -10.73
CA PRO A 59 -11.24 17.23 -11.94
C PRO A 59 -9.82 17.75 -11.69
N ARG A 60 -9.60 18.49 -10.59
CA ARG A 60 -8.28 19.03 -10.20
C ARG A 60 -7.31 17.97 -9.65
N GLU A 61 -7.81 16.78 -9.31
CA GLU A 61 -7.06 15.72 -8.63
C GLU A 61 -6.73 14.54 -9.57
N VAL A 62 -7.01 14.66 -10.87
CA VAL A 62 -6.81 13.60 -11.89
C VAL A 62 -5.36 13.17 -12.10
N HIS A 63 -4.39 13.91 -11.56
CA HIS A 63 -2.97 13.57 -11.64
C HIS A 63 -2.41 13.07 -10.30
N ASP A 64 -3.20 13.10 -9.22
CA ASP A 64 -2.79 12.55 -7.94
C ASP A 64 -3.20 11.08 -7.83
N ARG A 65 -2.21 10.19 -7.98
CA ARG A 65 -2.40 8.74 -7.86
C ARG A 65 -3.07 8.34 -6.54
N ARG A 66 -2.78 9.05 -5.45
CA ARG A 66 -3.35 8.75 -4.14
C ARG A 66 -4.85 9.06 -4.15
N GLU A 67 -5.24 10.23 -4.64
CA GLU A 67 -6.65 10.63 -4.71
C GLU A 67 -7.45 9.72 -5.64
N ILE A 68 -6.89 9.30 -6.77
CA ILE A 68 -7.51 8.31 -7.66
C ILE A 68 -7.74 6.98 -6.92
N SER A 69 -6.73 6.51 -6.17
CA SER A 69 -6.84 5.25 -5.42
C SER A 69 -7.91 5.34 -4.34
N GLU A 70 -7.95 6.44 -3.58
CA GLU A 70 -8.95 6.68 -2.55
C GLU A 70 -10.37 6.81 -3.15
N ALA A 71 -10.52 7.44 -4.32
CA ALA A 71 -11.79 7.51 -5.03
C ALA A 71 -12.31 6.13 -5.46
N ILE A 72 -11.44 5.27 -6.01
CA ILE A 72 -11.78 3.88 -6.35
C ILE A 72 -12.18 3.10 -5.09
N GLU A 73 -11.43 3.23 -3.99
CA GLU A 73 -11.75 2.56 -2.73
C GLU A 73 -13.14 2.97 -2.21
N ARG A 74 -13.47 4.27 -2.24
CA ARG A 74 -14.80 4.77 -1.85
C ARG A 74 -15.91 4.22 -2.74
N MET A 75 -15.73 4.27 -4.05
CA MET A 75 -16.70 3.75 -5.02
C MET A 75 -16.97 2.25 -4.82
N LEU A 76 -15.91 1.45 -4.62
CA LEU A 76 -16.05 0.01 -4.39
C LEU A 76 -16.70 -0.30 -3.05
N ALA A 77 -16.38 0.46 -2.00
CA ALA A 77 -17.01 0.30 -0.69
C ALA A 77 -18.52 0.61 -0.75
N ASP A 78 -18.89 1.68 -1.47
CA ASP A 78 -20.28 2.06 -1.69
C ASP A 78 -21.04 0.98 -2.49
N ALA A 79 -20.46 0.49 -3.58
CA ALA A 79 -21.02 -0.59 -4.39
C ALA A 79 -21.18 -1.91 -3.61
N ALA A 80 -20.30 -2.17 -2.64
CA ALA A 80 -20.40 -3.34 -1.78
C ALA A 80 -21.48 -3.20 -0.69
N ALA A 81 -21.74 -1.98 -0.22
CA ALA A 81 -22.77 -1.71 0.79
C ALA A 81 -24.20 -1.78 0.24
N HIS A 82 -24.37 -1.56 -1.07
CA HIS A 82 -25.66 -1.57 -1.77
C HIS A 82 -25.93 -2.88 -2.54
N ARG A 83 -25.31 -3.99 -2.13
CA ARG A 83 -25.62 -5.34 -2.59
C ARG A 83 -26.52 -6.07 -1.61
#